data_AF-A0A7X8LSY0-F1
#
_entry.id   AF-A0A7X8LSY0-F1
#
_cell.length_a   1.000
_cell.length_b   1.000
_cell.length_c   1.000
_cell.angle_alpha   90.00
_cell.angle_beta   90.00
_cell.angle_gamma   90.00
#
_symmetry.space_group_name_H-M   'P 1'
#
loop_
_entity.id
_entity.type
_entity.pdbx_description
1 polymer ?
#
loop_
_entity_poly.entity_id
_entity_poly.type
_entity_poly.pdbx_seq_one_letter_code
_entity_poly.pdbx_strand_id
1 'polypeptide(L)'
;YKPDPKVCADIVADGMFTTPPDTTKWTFYKPRGCDKCGKTGYFGRRAIYEVFLITDEMRHIIYKTQDLLQLRESGKKNGTLNLRASAWRKVIQGQTTVDEVYSVTLSEH
;
A
#
# COMPACT_ATOMS: atom_id res chain seq x y z
N TYR A 1 14.41 -7.06 -10.10
CA TYR A 1 15.59 -6.34 -9.61
C TYR A 1 15.55 -6.29 -8.09
N LYS A 2 16.72 -6.19 -7.45
CA LYS A 2 16.77 -5.94 -6.00
C LYS A 2 16.47 -4.46 -5.75
N PRO A 3 15.49 -4.13 -4.89
CA PRO A 3 15.16 -2.74 -4.61
C PRO A 3 16.32 -2.01 -3.95
N ASP A 4 16.36 -0.70 -4.16
CA ASP A 4 17.29 0.20 -3.47
C ASP A 4 17.02 0.19 -1.96
N PRO A 5 18.05 0.25 -1.09
CA PRO A 5 17.86 0.30 0.36
C PRO A 5 16.90 1.40 0.84
N LYS A 6 16.87 2.56 0.18
CA LYS A 6 15.94 3.64 0.50
C LYS A 6 14.50 3.23 0.23
N VAL A 7 14.23 2.62 -0.92
CA VAL A 7 12.89 2.09 -1.24
C VAL A 7 12.48 1.02 -0.23
N CYS A 8 13.41 0.17 0.21
CA CYS A 8 13.13 -0.77 1.28
C CYS A 8 12.74 -0.08 2.59
N ALA A 9 13.45 0.99 2.96
CA ALA A 9 13.15 1.76 4.16
C ALA A 9 11.77 2.43 4.09
N ASP A 10 11.43 3.05 2.96
CA ASP A 10 10.11 3.65 2.73
C ASP A 10 9.00 2.59 2.87
N ILE A 11 9.19 1.42 2.25
CA ILE A 11 8.22 0.32 2.35
C ILE A 11 8.07 -0.16 3.79
N VAL A 12 9.16 -0.28 4.54
CA VAL A 12 9.11 -0.71 5.95
C VAL A 12 8.39 0.33 6.82
N ALA A 13 8.64 1.62 6.59
CA ALA A 13 7.99 2.71 7.32
C ALA A 13 6.48 2.79 7.03
N ASP A 14 6.10 2.70 5.75
CA ASP A 14 4.72 2.88 5.29
C ASP A 14 3.90 1.59 5.26
N GLY A 15 4.55 0.43 5.21
CA GLY A 15 3.93 -0.85 4.88
C GLY A 15 3.01 -1.41 5.98
N MET A 16 3.00 -0.78 7.16
CA MET A 16 2.19 -1.18 8.31
C MET A 16 2.34 -2.68 8.60
N PHE A 17 3.59 -3.15 8.69
CA PHE A 17 3.90 -4.54 9.02
C PHE A 17 3.77 -4.77 10.52
N THR A 18 3.20 -5.91 10.92
CA THR A 18 3.11 -6.32 12.33
C THR A 18 4.44 -6.84 12.85
N THR A 19 5.28 -7.39 11.98
CA THR A 19 6.64 -7.82 12.26
C THR A 19 7.60 -7.25 11.22
N PRO A 20 8.85 -6.92 11.59
CA PRO A 20 9.83 -6.44 10.63
C PRO A 20 10.04 -7.44 9.48
N PRO A 21 9.83 -7.04 8.22
CA PRO A 21 10.00 -7.95 7.10
C PRO A 21 11.48 -8.15 6.75
N ASP A 22 11.82 -9.33 6.24
CA ASP A 22 13.13 -9.62 5.67
C ASP A 22 13.22 -9.07 4.24
N THR A 23 13.77 -7.86 4.11
CA THR A 23 13.85 -7.13 2.84
C THR A 23 14.81 -7.77 1.83
N THR A 24 15.74 -8.63 2.28
CA THR A 24 16.71 -9.30 1.41
C THR A 24 16.05 -10.28 0.44
N LYS A 25 14.86 -10.78 0.81
CA LYS A 25 14.05 -11.70 0.01
C LYS A 25 13.24 -11.01 -1.08
N TRP A 26 13.09 -9.69 -1.03
CA TRP A 26 12.27 -8.97 -1.99
C TRP A 26 12.87 -8.96 -3.39
N THR A 27 11.99 -9.02 -4.40
CA THR A 27 12.33 -8.96 -5.82
C THR A 27 11.26 -8.15 -6.55
N PHE A 28 11.65 -7.01 -7.13
CA PHE A 28 10.73 -6.08 -7.79
C PHE A 28 10.82 -6.18 -9.30
N TYR A 29 9.82 -5.64 -9.99
CA TYR A 29 9.72 -5.71 -11.44
C TYR A 29 9.69 -4.30 -12.02
N LYS A 30 10.26 -4.16 -13.21
CA LYS A 30 10.23 -2.93 -14.00
C LYS A 30 9.41 -3.19 -15.26
N PRO A 31 8.68 -2.19 -15.76
CA PRO A 31 7.94 -2.33 -17.00
C PRO A 31 8.94 -2.61 -18.13
N ARG A 32 8.62 -3.58 -18.98
CA ARG A 32 9.32 -3.82 -20.25
C ARG A 32 8.29 -3.75 -21.35
N GLY A 33 8.41 -2.74 -22.21
CA GLY A 33 7.49 -2.52 -23.32
C GLY A 33 7.56 -3.66 -24.35
N CYS A 34 6.40 -4.12 -24.80
CA CYS A 34 6.23 -5.05 -25.91
C CYS A 34 4.94 -4.73 -26.67
N ASP A 35 4.70 -5.38 -27.81
CA ASP A 35 3.53 -5.08 -28.63
C ASP A 35 2.21 -5.37 -27.90
N LYS A 36 2.17 -6.42 -27.07
CA LYS A 36 0.97 -6.79 -26.29
C LYS A 36 0.52 -5.72 -25.29
N CYS A 37 1.46 -4.94 -24.76
CA CYS A 37 1.17 -3.87 -23.81
C CYS A 37 1.21 -2.47 -24.47
N GLY A 38 1.24 -2.39 -25.81
CA GLY A 38 1.37 -1.11 -26.52
C GLY A 38 2.67 -0.37 -26.17
N LYS A 39 3.76 -1.11 -25.94
CA LYS A 39 5.09 -0.60 -25.56
C LYS A 39 5.17 0.13 -24.20
N THR A 40 4.11 0.14 -23.38
CA THR A 40 4.11 0.80 -22.06
C THR A 40 4.82 -0.02 -20.97
N GLY A 41 4.79 -1.34 -21.09
CA GLY A 41 5.22 -2.30 -20.07
C GLY A 41 4.19 -2.54 -18.97
N TYR A 42 2.97 -2.02 -19.12
CA TYR A 42 1.82 -2.23 -18.24
C TYR A 42 0.64 -2.82 -19.02
N PHE A 43 -0.09 -3.76 -18.42
CA PHE A 43 -1.29 -4.33 -19.04
C PHE A 43 -2.38 -4.55 -17.99
N GLY A 44 -3.56 -3.98 -18.23
CA GLY A 44 -4.66 -3.98 -17.27
C GLY A 44 -4.41 -3.03 -16.09
N ARG A 45 -5.25 -3.15 -15.05
CA ARG A 45 -5.20 -2.34 -13.83
C ARG A 45 -5.45 -3.21 -12.60
N ARG A 46 -4.88 -2.84 -11.46
CA ARG A 46 -5.06 -3.54 -10.18
C ARG A 46 -5.49 -2.55 -9.09
N ALA A 47 -6.75 -2.57 -8.69
CA ALA A 47 -7.29 -1.68 -7.65
C ALA A 47 -6.65 -1.93 -6.28
N ILE A 48 -6.07 -0.90 -5.67
CA ILE A 48 -5.65 -0.89 -4.25
C ILE A 48 -6.84 -0.51 -3.38
N TYR A 49 -6.87 -1.02 -2.15
CA TYR A 49 -8.01 -0.84 -1.27
C TYR A 49 -7.55 -0.46 0.14
N GLU A 50 -8.31 0.42 0.75
CA GLU A 50 -8.32 0.70 2.18
C GLU A 50 -9.71 0.32 2.69
N VAL A 51 -9.77 -0.67 3.57
CA VAL A 51 -11.04 -1.29 3.99
C VAL A 51 -11.15 -1.20 5.51
N PHE A 52 -12.18 -0.51 5.97
CA PHE A 52 -12.50 -0.36 7.39
C PHE A 52 -13.57 -1.37 7.80
N LEU A 53 -13.26 -2.19 8.80
CA LEU A 53 -14.25 -3.02 9.47
C LEU A 53 -14.95 -2.19 10.54
N ILE A 54 -16.27 -2.03 10.45
CA ILE A 54 -17.05 -1.23 11.40
C ILE A 54 -17.24 -1.98 12.73
N THR A 55 -16.27 -1.80 13.62
CA THR A 55 -16.29 -2.32 15.00
C THR A 55 -17.21 -1.50 15.90
N ASP A 56 -17.48 -1.99 17.11
CA ASP A 56 -18.26 -1.25 18.12
C ASP A 56 -17.59 0.08 18.51
N GLU A 57 -16.25 0.08 18.61
CA GLU A 57 -15.44 1.29 18.83
C GLU A 57 -15.65 2.30 17.68
N MET A 58 -15.54 1.86 16.42
CA MET A 58 -15.80 2.73 15.27
C MET A 58 -17.21 3.29 15.27
N ARG A 59 -18.23 2.46 15.59
CA ARG A 59 -19.61 2.95 15.70
C ARG A 59 -19.71 4.05 16.75
N HIS A 60 -19.08 3.88 17.91
CA HIS A 60 -19.07 4.90 18.95
C HIS A 60 -18.46 6.23 18.46
N ILE A 61 -17.31 6.17 17.79
CA ILE A 61 -16.64 7.36 17.22
C ILE A 61 -17.53 8.04 16.18
N ILE A 62 -18.12 7.26 15.25
CA ILE A 62 -19.04 7.76 14.23
C ILE A 62 -20.22 8.52 14.86
N TYR A 63 -20.82 7.97 15.92
CA TYR A 63 -21.98 8.59 16.56
C TYR A 63 -21.65 9.79 17.45
N LYS A 64 -20.47 9.83 18.07
CA LYS A 64 -20.16 10.81 19.12
C LYS A 64 -19.32 11.98 18.66
N THR A 65 -18.27 11.73 17.89
CA THR A 65 -17.25 12.74 17.59
C THR A 65 -17.21 13.11 16.12
N GLN A 66 -17.60 12.18 15.23
CA GLN A 66 -17.43 12.33 13.77
C GLN A 66 -15.98 12.65 13.36
N ASP A 67 -15.01 12.31 14.23
CA ASP A 67 -13.61 12.66 14.06
C ASP A 67 -12.91 11.62 13.17
N LEU A 68 -12.52 12.06 11.97
CA LEU A 68 -11.82 11.23 10.99
C LEU A 68 -10.45 10.74 11.48
N LEU A 69 -9.75 11.50 12.33
CA LEU A 69 -8.46 11.07 12.87
C LEU A 69 -8.64 9.89 13.81
N GLN A 70 -9.62 9.97 14.70
CA GLN A 70 -9.96 8.87 15.61
C GLN A 70 -10.41 7.61 14.85
N LEU A 71 -11.19 7.77 13.77
CA LEU A 71 -11.58 6.64 12.91
C LEU A 71 -10.37 5.97 12.25
N ARG A 72 -9.42 6.76 11.73
CA ARG A 72 -8.19 6.23 11.14
C ARG A 72 -7.33 5.51 12.17
N GLU A 73 -7.18 6.06 13.36
CA GLU A 73 -6.44 5.43 14.45
C GLU A 73 -7.08 4.11 14.90
N SER A 74 -8.41 4.09 15.08
CA SER A 74 -9.14 2.86 15.40
C SER A 74 -9.02 1.83 14.27
N GLY A 75 -9.10 2.25 13.00
CA GLY A 75 -8.88 1.37 11.86
C GLY A 75 -7.49 0.76 11.86
N LYS A 76 -6.45 1.57 12.07
CA LYS A 76 -5.07 1.11 12.16
C LYS A 76 -4.88 0.08 13.29
N LYS A 77 -5.48 0.31 14.47
CA LYS A 77 -5.46 -0.64 15.59
C LYS A 77 -6.12 -1.98 15.23
N ASN A 78 -7.21 -1.92 14.45
CA ASN A 78 -7.95 -3.09 13.98
C ASN A 78 -7.34 -3.75 12.72
N GLY A 79 -6.14 -3.32 12.29
CA GLY A 79 -5.41 -3.91 11.17
C GLY A 79 -5.83 -3.42 9.80
N THR A 80 -6.63 -2.35 9.70
CA THR A 80 -6.89 -1.67 8.43
C THR A 80 -5.59 -1.14 7.86
N LEU A 81 -5.34 -1.48 6.59
CA LEU A 81 -4.23 -0.95 5.81
C LEU A 81 -4.69 0.29 5.07
N ASN A 82 -3.89 1.36 5.13
CA ASN A 82 -4.09 2.50 4.24
C ASN A 82 -3.74 2.14 2.79
N LEU A 83 -4.03 3.06 1.87
CA LEU A 83 -3.80 2.85 0.43
C LEU A 83 -2.32 2.58 0.12
N ARG A 84 -1.40 3.32 0.76
CA ARG A 84 0.06 3.17 0.57
C ARG A 84 0.54 1.77 0.99
N ALA A 85 0.16 1.31 2.18
CA ALA A 85 0.50 -0.01 2.69
C ALA A 85 -0.09 -1.15 1.84
N SER A 86 -1.32 -0.96 1.34
CA SER A 86 -1.98 -1.87 0.40
C SER A 86 -1.22 -1.95 -0.93
N ALA A 87 -0.76 -0.80 -1.43
CA ALA A 87 0.03 -0.70 -2.66
C ALA A 87 1.42 -1.35 -2.52
N TRP A 88 2.11 -1.15 -1.40
CA TRP A 88 3.42 -1.75 -1.16
C TRP A 88 3.40 -3.28 -1.17
N ARG A 89 2.35 -3.90 -0.61
CA ARG A 89 2.17 -5.36 -0.67
C ARG A 89 2.12 -5.86 -2.11
N LYS A 90 1.52 -5.11 -3.05
CA LYS A 90 1.49 -5.49 -4.46
C LYS A 90 2.84 -5.38 -5.14
N VAL A 91 3.66 -4.41 -4.76
CA VAL A 91 5.05 -4.30 -5.26
C VAL A 91 5.87 -5.50 -4.80
N ILE A 92 5.76 -5.86 -3.51
CA ILE A 92 6.44 -7.04 -2.94
C ILE A 92 5.98 -8.33 -3.64
N GLN A 93 4.70 -8.42 -4.02
CA GLN A 93 4.13 -9.54 -4.78
C GLN A 93 4.41 -9.48 -6.29
N GLY A 94 5.11 -8.45 -6.78
CA GLY A 94 5.44 -8.29 -8.20
C GLY A 94 4.26 -7.96 -9.12
N GLN A 95 3.17 -7.43 -8.58
CA GLN A 95 1.95 -7.11 -9.33
C GLN A 95 1.90 -5.67 -9.86
N THR A 96 2.71 -4.78 -9.28
CA THR A 96 2.86 -3.39 -9.72
C THR A 96 4.29 -2.93 -9.50
N THR A 97 4.58 -1.69 -9.87
CA THR A 97 5.90 -1.08 -9.83
C THR A 97 5.98 -0.02 -8.73
N VAL A 98 7.18 0.29 -8.27
CA VAL A 98 7.41 1.34 -7.27
C VAL A 98 6.90 2.70 -7.77
N ASP A 99 7.16 3.00 -9.05
CA ASP A 99 6.74 4.26 -9.68
C ASP A 99 5.21 4.41 -9.72
N GLU A 100 4.48 3.33 -10.01
CA GLU A 100 3.01 3.30 -9.93
C GLU A 100 2.50 3.55 -8.51
N VAL A 101 3.16 3.01 -7.49
CA VAL A 101 2.74 3.26 -6.10
C VAL A 101 2.97 4.72 -5.74
N TYR A 102 4.13 5.28 -6.07
CA TYR A 102 4.38 6.69 -5.81
C TYR A 102 3.38 7.58 -6.54
N SER A 103 3.08 7.33 -7.82
CA SER A 103 2.16 8.19 -8.59
C SER A 103 0.73 8.21 -8.06
N VAL A 104 0.22 7.08 -7.55
CA VAL A 104 -1.20 6.96 -7.16
C VAL A 104 -1.48 7.17 -5.67
N THR A 105 -0.44 7.22 -4.82
CA THR A 105 -0.62 7.39 -3.36
C THR A 105 0.11 8.61 -2.79
N LEU A 106 0.51 9.58 -3.61
CA LEU A 106 1.17 10.83 -3.18
C LEU A 106 0.48 11.56 -2.02
N SER A 107 -0.86 11.54 -1.96
CA SER A 107 -1.64 12.17 -0.87
C SER A 107 -1.57 11.44 0.47
N GLU A 108 -1.01 10.24 0.51
CA GLU A 108 -0.87 9.41 1.72
C GLU A 108 0.47 9.62 2.44
N HIS A 109 1.35 10.48 1.91
CA HIS A 109 2.70 10.72 2.43
C HIS A 109 2.79 11.99 3.27
#